data_AF-A0AA39WS01-F1
#
_entry.id   AF-A0AA39WS01-F1
#
_cell.length_a   1.000
_cell.length_b   1.000
_cell.length_c   1.000
_cell.angle_alpha   90.00
_cell.angle_beta   90.00
_cell.angle_gamma   90.00
#
_symmetry.space_group_name_H-M   'P 1'
#
loop_
_entity.id
_entity.type
_entity.pdbx_description
1 polymer ?
#
loop_
_entity_poly.entity_id
_entity_poly.type
_entity_poly.pdbx_seq_one_letter_code
_entity_poly.pdbx_strand_id
1 'polypeptide(L)'
;MQVSLATLLFAAAGFVSAAPQDNALIARQNQNRPVPNGQCCVANTSLKQDACRVNGQNGRCVPGGNNCGSRLSCVAQSSLTCDNNVIERGKSLCRANFPGGGFFDGANRISNLNQATVN
;
A
#
# COMPACT_ATOMS: atom_id res chain seq x y z
N MET A 1 50.22 -32.06 -30.13
CA MET A 1 50.16 -30.60 -30.34
C MET A 1 48.98 -30.32 -31.25
N GLN A 2 47.98 -29.56 -30.81
CA GLN A 2 47.12 -28.74 -31.66
C GLN A 2 46.30 -27.83 -30.75
N VAL A 3 46.75 -26.59 -30.66
CA VAL A 3 46.03 -25.46 -30.09
C VAL A 3 45.21 -24.85 -31.23
N SER A 4 43.89 -24.85 -31.11
CA SER A 4 43.01 -24.06 -31.97
C SER A 4 42.50 -22.85 -31.18
N LEU A 5 43.12 -21.71 -31.47
CA LEU A 5 42.58 -20.37 -31.26
C LEU A 5 41.37 -20.14 -32.20
N ALA A 6 40.47 -19.24 -31.78
CA ALA A 6 39.25 -18.73 -32.46
C ALA A 6 37.95 -19.34 -31.88
N THR A 7 36.93 -18.60 -31.41
CA THR A 7 36.54 -17.23 -31.73
C THR A 7 35.71 -16.65 -30.57
N LEU A 8 35.96 -15.38 -30.30
CA LEU A 8 35.24 -14.50 -29.36
C LEU A 8 33.76 -14.30 -29.72
N LEU A 9 32.97 -14.11 -28.66
CA LEU A 9 31.85 -13.15 -28.49
C LEU A 9 30.71 -13.15 -29.52
N PHE A 10 29.48 -13.43 -29.05
CA PHE A 10 28.35 -12.53 -29.29
C PHE A 10 27.39 -12.53 -28.08
N ALA A 11 27.39 -11.41 -27.37
CA ALA A 11 26.41 -11.06 -26.36
C ALA A 11 25.11 -10.59 -27.03
N ALA A 12 23.97 -11.05 -26.51
CA ALA A 12 22.70 -10.36 -26.62
C ALA A 12 21.83 -10.73 -25.42
N ALA A 13 22.07 -10.05 -24.30
CA ALA A 13 21.16 -10.07 -23.17
C ALA A 13 19.92 -9.24 -23.53
N GLY A 14 18.85 -9.92 -23.91
CA GLY A 14 17.53 -9.31 -24.05
C GLY A 14 16.90 -9.12 -22.67
N PHE A 15 17.27 -8.05 -21.96
CA PHE A 15 16.49 -7.61 -20.81
C PHE A 15 15.23 -6.93 -21.33
N VAL A 16 14.11 -7.66 -21.34
CA VAL A 16 12.79 -7.06 -21.54
C VAL A 16 12.59 -6.02 -20.43
N SER A 17 12.36 -4.79 -20.85
CA SER A 17 12.06 -3.63 -20.02
C SER A 17 10.90 -3.92 -19.06
N ALA A 18 11.15 -3.68 -17.76
CA ALA A 18 10.17 -3.74 -16.69
C ALA A 18 9.01 -2.75 -16.95
N ALA A 19 7.87 -3.28 -17.41
CA ALA A 19 6.60 -2.57 -17.28
C ALA A 19 6.22 -2.50 -15.78
N PRO A 20 5.54 -1.45 -15.30
CA PRO A 20 5.18 -1.31 -13.90
C PRO A 20 4.08 -2.32 -13.53
N GLN A 21 4.46 -3.57 -13.27
CA GLN A 21 3.56 -4.64 -12.85
C GLN A 21 2.96 -4.38 -11.46
N ASP A 22 3.58 -3.51 -10.66
CA ASP A 22 3.15 -3.19 -9.31
C ASP A 22 1.71 -2.70 -9.24
N ASN A 23 1.31 -1.76 -10.10
CA ASN A 23 -0.02 -1.15 -10.01
C ASN A 23 -1.13 -2.14 -10.36
N ALA A 24 -0.94 -3.03 -11.33
CA ALA A 24 -1.94 -4.02 -11.71
C ALA A 24 -2.09 -5.12 -10.64
N LEU A 25 -0.99 -5.54 -10.02
CA LEU A 25 -1.00 -6.51 -8.92
C LEU A 25 -1.67 -5.92 -7.68
N ILE A 26 -1.38 -4.66 -7.35
CA ILE A 26 -1.98 -3.96 -6.20
C ILE A 26 -3.46 -3.63 -6.46
N ALA A 27 -3.86 -3.30 -7.69
CA ALA A 27 -5.26 -3.06 -8.03
C ALA A 27 -6.12 -4.32 -7.81
N ARG A 28 -5.58 -5.51 -8.06
CA ARG A 28 -6.25 -6.78 -7.72
C ARG A 28 -6.49 -6.92 -6.21
N GLN A 29 -5.58 -6.42 -5.38
CA GLN A 29 -5.78 -6.37 -3.92
C GLN A 29 -6.94 -5.43 -3.55
N ASN A 30 -7.24 -4.43 -4.38
CA ASN A 30 -8.40 -3.56 -4.22
C ASN A 30 -9.63 -4.07 -4.99
N GLN A 31 -9.68 -5.35 -5.34
CA GLN A 31 -10.78 -5.94 -6.14
C GLN A 31 -11.04 -5.14 -7.42
N ASN A 32 -9.96 -4.76 -8.13
CA ASN A 32 -9.94 -3.93 -9.33
C ASN A 32 -10.38 -2.47 -9.13
N ARG A 33 -10.55 -1.99 -7.89
CA ARG A 33 -10.68 -0.56 -7.63
C ARG A 33 -9.34 0.16 -7.84
N PRO A 34 -9.34 1.48 -8.12
CA PRO A 34 -8.13 2.26 -8.28
C PRO A 34 -7.17 2.15 -7.09
N VAL A 35 -5.86 2.17 -7.37
CA VAL A 35 -4.80 2.31 -6.37
C VAL A 35 -4.42 3.79 -6.30
N PRO A 36 -4.91 4.55 -5.30
CA PRO A 36 -4.61 5.98 -5.23
C PRO A 36 -3.11 6.22 -5.02
N ASN A 37 -2.59 7.26 -5.66
CA ASN A 37 -1.24 7.77 -5.44
C ASN A 37 -1.32 9.19 -4.86
N GLY A 38 -0.85 9.39 -3.64
CA GLY A 38 -0.90 10.66 -2.91
C GLY A 38 -1.33 10.48 -1.46
N GLN A 39 -1.58 11.57 -0.75
CA GLN A 39 -1.93 11.54 0.69
C GLN A 39 -3.37 11.09 0.98
N CYS A 40 -4.27 11.17 -0.01
CA CYS A 40 -5.70 10.90 0.16
C CYS A 40 -6.20 9.86 -0.83
N CYS A 41 -7.01 8.92 -0.35
CA CYS A 41 -7.61 7.89 -1.17
C CYS A 41 -8.80 8.43 -2.00
N VAL A 42 -9.24 7.68 -3.01
CA VAL A 42 -10.28 8.14 -3.95
C VAL A 42 -11.63 8.20 -3.22
N ALA A 43 -12.25 9.37 -3.21
CA ALA A 43 -13.55 9.59 -2.56
C ALA A 43 -14.62 8.65 -3.15
N ASN A 44 -15.48 8.10 -2.30
CA ASN A 44 -16.59 7.21 -2.67
C ASN A 44 -16.21 5.94 -3.45
N THR A 45 -14.91 5.69 -3.65
CA THR A 45 -14.40 4.58 -4.46
C THR A 45 -13.48 3.70 -3.63
N SER A 46 -12.47 4.28 -2.98
CA SER A 46 -11.57 3.53 -2.11
C SER A 46 -12.27 3.12 -0.81
N LEU A 47 -12.11 1.86 -0.43
CA LEU A 47 -12.61 1.32 0.83
C LEU A 47 -11.51 1.34 1.89
N LYS A 48 -11.90 1.20 3.17
CA LYS A 48 -10.94 1.00 4.25
C LYS A 48 -10.09 -0.24 3.97
N GLN A 49 -8.81 -0.16 4.30
CA GLN A 49 -7.79 -1.17 4.04
C GLN A 49 -7.43 -1.39 2.55
N ASP A 50 -7.98 -0.59 1.61
CA ASP A 50 -7.48 -0.61 0.24
C ASP A 50 -6.01 -0.20 0.19
N ALA A 51 -5.25 -0.87 -0.66
CA ALA A 51 -3.87 -0.56 -0.92
C ALA A 51 -3.78 0.78 -1.67
N CYS A 52 -2.77 1.56 -1.33
CA CYS A 52 -2.49 2.85 -1.95
C CYS A 52 -0.98 3.07 -2.03
N ARG A 53 -0.56 4.13 -2.74
CA ARG A 53 0.83 4.57 -2.78
C ARG A 53 0.95 6.00 -2.28
N VAL A 54 1.95 6.28 -1.46
CA VAL A 54 2.27 7.64 -1.00
C VAL A 54 3.79 7.79 -0.99
N ASN A 55 4.31 8.86 -1.60
CA ASN A 55 5.76 9.11 -1.71
C ASN A 55 6.56 7.91 -2.26
N GLY A 56 6.00 7.17 -3.22
CA GLY A 56 6.62 5.98 -3.80
C GLY A 56 6.58 4.72 -2.94
N GLN A 57 6.02 4.79 -1.72
CA GLN A 57 5.89 3.67 -0.80
C GLN A 57 4.49 3.06 -0.87
N ASN A 58 4.39 1.76 -0.58
CA ASN A 58 3.12 1.08 -0.40
C ASN A 58 2.49 1.46 0.94
N GLY A 59 1.17 1.62 0.94
CA GLY A 59 0.39 2.03 2.10
C GLY A 59 -1.04 1.51 2.05
N ARG A 60 -1.85 1.98 2.99
CA ARG A 60 -3.28 1.66 3.05
C ARG A 60 -4.16 2.88 3.25
N CYS A 61 -5.37 2.76 2.71
CA CYS A 61 -6.49 3.66 2.94
C CYS A 61 -7.06 3.41 4.33
N VAL A 62 -6.79 4.31 5.26
CA VAL A 62 -7.24 4.23 6.66
C VAL A 62 -8.03 5.48 7.05
N PRO A 63 -8.92 5.39 8.05
CA PRO A 63 -9.68 6.56 8.50
C PRO A 63 -8.79 7.48 9.35
N GLY A 64 -8.54 8.71 8.90
CA GLY A 64 -7.66 9.69 9.57
C GLY A 64 -6.18 9.52 9.23
N GLY A 65 -5.29 10.35 9.80
CA GLY A 65 -3.83 10.33 9.57
C GLY A 65 -3.30 11.44 8.65
N ASN A 66 -4.06 11.85 7.63
CA ASN A 66 -3.77 13.01 6.78
C ASN A 66 -4.98 13.94 6.73
N ASN A 67 -4.77 15.21 6.32
CA ASN A 67 -5.88 16.15 6.11
C ASN A 67 -6.58 15.89 4.77
N CYS A 68 -7.48 14.92 4.77
CA CYS A 68 -8.24 14.49 3.59
C CYS A 68 -9.75 14.82 3.66
N GLY A 69 -10.16 15.63 4.64
CA GLY A 69 -11.57 15.94 4.90
C GLY A 69 -12.36 14.68 5.25
N SER A 70 -13.43 14.40 4.49
CA SER A 70 -14.26 13.20 4.64
C SER A 70 -13.70 11.94 3.96
N ARG A 71 -12.57 12.06 3.26
CA ARG A 71 -11.93 10.95 2.53
C ARG A 71 -11.01 10.15 3.44
N LEU A 72 -10.76 8.90 3.08
CA LEU A 72 -9.72 8.08 3.72
C LEU A 72 -8.33 8.64 3.40
N SER A 73 -7.40 8.50 4.34
CA SER A 73 -6.00 8.87 4.15
C SER A 73 -5.24 7.69 3.58
N CYS A 74 -4.36 7.94 2.63
CA CYS A 74 -3.35 6.97 2.23
C CYS A 74 -2.11 7.16 3.12
N VAL A 75 -1.85 6.16 3.96
CA VAL A 75 -0.73 6.20 4.92
C VAL A 75 0.23 5.07 4.59
N ALA A 76 1.53 5.40 4.51
CA ALA A 76 2.60 4.44 4.23
C ALA A 76 2.62 3.34 5.29
N GLN A 77 3.00 2.13 4.90
CA GLN A 77 3.05 0.97 5.79
C GLN A 77 3.92 1.22 7.04
N SER A 78 4.98 2.02 6.92
CA SER A 78 5.87 2.41 8.04
C SER A 78 5.18 3.25 9.13
N SER A 79 4.06 3.88 8.82
CA SER A 79 3.29 4.73 9.73
C SER A 79 1.94 4.10 10.12
N LEU A 80 1.78 2.80 9.83
CA LEU A 80 0.60 2.01 10.17
C LEU A 80 0.95 0.98 11.25
N THR A 81 0.00 0.74 12.14
CA THR A 81 -0.02 -0.46 12.98
C THR A 81 -1.20 -1.32 12.55
N CYS A 82 -0.95 -2.62 12.38
CA CYS A 82 -1.94 -3.57 11.89
C CYS A 82 -2.15 -4.71 12.89
N ASP A 83 -3.39 -5.14 13.02
CA ASP A 83 -3.79 -6.36 13.72
C ASP A 83 -4.34 -7.37 12.69
N ASN A 84 -3.70 -8.52 12.58
CA ASN A 84 -4.13 -9.58 11.67
C ASN A 84 -5.31 -10.39 12.20
N ASN A 85 -5.63 -10.27 13.49
CA ASN A 85 -6.76 -10.97 14.12
C ASN A 85 -8.09 -10.23 13.93
N VAL A 86 -8.04 -8.94 13.59
CA VAL A 86 -9.23 -8.14 13.30
C VAL A 86 -9.31 -7.90 11.80
N ILE A 87 -10.42 -8.28 11.18
CA ILE A 87 -10.62 -8.16 9.73
C ILE A 87 -11.63 -7.04 9.44
N GLU A 88 -11.24 -6.09 8.59
CA GLU A 88 -12.07 -5.00 8.08
C GLU A 88 -12.15 -5.12 6.56
N ARG A 89 -13.38 -5.23 6.01
CA ARG A 89 -13.62 -5.33 4.56
C ARG A 89 -12.81 -6.46 3.88
N GLY A 90 -12.58 -7.57 4.58
CA GLY A 90 -11.83 -8.73 4.07
C GLY A 90 -10.31 -8.60 4.14
N LYS A 91 -9.77 -7.61 4.86
CA LYS A 91 -8.33 -7.39 5.05
C LYS A 91 -8.01 -7.18 6.53
N SER A 92 -6.76 -7.41 6.93
CA SER A 92 -6.30 -7.09 8.29
C SER A 92 -6.57 -5.63 8.65
N LEU A 93 -6.96 -5.35 9.89
CA LEU A 93 -7.24 -4.02 10.37
C LEU A 93 -5.92 -3.26 10.52
N CYS A 94 -5.75 -2.16 9.80
CA CYS A 94 -4.66 -1.21 10.03
C CYS A 94 -5.21 0.17 10.38
N ARG A 95 -4.49 0.90 11.23
CA ARG A 95 -4.74 2.31 11.54
C ARG A 95 -3.43 3.10 11.53
N ALA A 96 -3.54 4.39 11.22
CA ALA A 96 -2.41 5.30 11.23
C ALA A 96 -2.00 5.61 12.67
N ASN A 97 -0.69 5.67 12.91
CA ASN A 97 -0.14 6.04 14.21
C ASN A 97 -0.41 7.52 14.51
N PHE A 98 -0.92 7.79 15.71
CA PHE A 98 -1.18 9.16 16.16
C PHE A 98 0.09 9.74 16.81
N PRO A 99 0.48 11.00 16.50
CA PRO A 99 1.62 11.66 17.16
C PRO A 99 1.42 11.74 18.68
N GLY A 100 2.35 11.17 19.45
CA GLY A 100 2.19 11.05 20.92
C GLY A 100 1.43 9.80 21.37
N GLY A 101 1.27 8.81 20.50
CA GLY A 101 0.77 7.47 20.81
C GLY A 101 -0.72 7.26 20.50
N GLY A 102 -1.13 5.99 20.37
CA GLY A 102 -2.46 5.60 19.91
C GLY A 102 -2.61 5.63 18.39
N PHE A 103 -3.86 5.53 17.92
CA PHE A 103 -4.18 5.37 16.51
C PHE A 103 -5.34 6.28 16.09
N PHE A 104 -5.33 6.71 14.84
CA PHE A 104 -6.47 7.40 14.23
C PHE A 104 -7.57 6.39 13.90
N ASP A 105 -8.82 6.68 14.26
CA ASP A 105 -10.01 5.96 13.79
C ASP A 105 -11.05 6.97 13.29
N GLY A 106 -10.70 7.65 12.19
CA GLY A 106 -11.49 8.75 11.64
C GLY A 106 -11.24 10.04 12.41
N ALA A 107 -12.29 10.64 12.98
CA ALA A 107 -12.19 11.83 13.83
C ALA A 107 -11.74 11.51 15.27
N ASN A 108 -11.76 10.23 15.66
CA ASN A 108 -11.44 9.79 17.01
C ASN A 108 -9.99 9.30 17.13
N ARG A 109 -9.45 9.37 18.35
CA ARG A 109 -8.18 8.74 18.74
C ARG A 109 -8.48 7.53 19.63
N ILE A 110 -7.92 6.38 19.26
CA ILE A 110 -8.03 5.13 20.04
C ILE A 110 -6.67 4.72 20.59
N SER A 111 -6.66 4.01 21.72
CA SER A 111 -5.40 3.55 22.34
C SER A 111 -5.01 2.14 21.88
N ASN A 112 -5.98 1.34 21.45
CA ASN A 112 -5.80 -0.05 21.02
C ASN A 112 -6.60 -0.32 19.75
N LEU A 113 -6.08 -1.16 18.84
CA LEU A 113 -6.77 -1.51 17.59
C LEU A 113 -8.11 -2.22 17.81
N ASN A 114 -8.28 -2.93 18.93
CA ASN A 114 -9.55 -3.56 19.32
C ASN A 114 -10.69 -2.55 19.59
N GLN A 115 -10.37 -1.26 19.73
CA GLN A 115 -11.34 -0.17 19.90
C GLN A 115 -11.74 0.46 18.56
N ALA A 116 -11.14 0.03 17.44
CA ALA A 116 -11.40 0.59 16.13
C ALA A 116 -12.83 0.28 15.67
N THR A 117 -13.46 1.26 15.05
CA THR A 117 -14.78 1.12 14.43
C THR A 117 -14.63 0.39 13.10
N VAL A 118 -14.81 -0.93 13.16
CA VAL A 118 -14.80 -1.82 11.99
C VAL A 118 -16.14 -1.75 11.28
N ASN A 119 -16.13 -1.58 9.96
CA ASN A 119 -17.33 -1.75 9.11
C ASN A 119 -16.95 -2.56 7.89
#